data_AF-A0A2W7II18-F1
#
_entry.id   AF-A0A2W7II18-F1
#
_cell.length_a   1.000
_cell.length_b   1.000
_cell.length_c   1.000
_cell.angle_alpha   90.00
_cell.angle_beta   90.00
_cell.angle_gamma   90.00
#
_symmetry.space_group_name_H-M   'P 1'
#
loop_
_entity.id
_entity.type
_entity.pdbx_description
1 polymer ?
#
loop_
_entity_poly.entity_id
_entity_poly.type
_entity_poly.pdbx_seq_one_letter_code
_entity_poly.pdbx_strand_id
1 'polypeptide(L)'
;YGSARKHQGQWQALLITQALTGFISLEQWYEAEQSAEDSACMLNALAGALARMHRGRWQHGCCYAKHVFIKINNNEGSSASAEIALLDLEKSRRRLRTADASRHDMRQLKRHCGAMPEVDWAFLMDAYASLMQR
;
A
#
# COMPACT_ATOMS: atom_id res chain seq x y z
N TYR A 1 -18.32 8.58 2.41
CA TYR A 1 -19.15 9.78 2.61
C TYR A 1 -18.26 10.90 3.12
N GLY A 2 -18.39 12.13 2.61
CA GLY A 2 -17.63 13.27 3.13
C GLY A 2 -18.41 14.57 2.99
N SER A 3 -18.16 15.53 3.87
CA SER A 3 -18.77 16.86 3.82
C SER A 3 -17.81 17.90 4.39
N ALA A 4 -17.90 19.13 3.88
CA ALA A 4 -17.16 20.28 4.39
C ALA A 4 -18.09 21.50 4.52
N ARG A 5 -17.89 22.28 5.58
CA ARG A 5 -18.60 23.54 5.81
C ARG A 5 -17.65 24.64 6.25
N LYS A 6 -18.02 25.89 5.99
CA LYS A 6 -17.33 27.07 6.51
C LYS A 6 -18.15 27.64 7.68
N HIS A 7 -17.58 27.67 8.88
CA HIS A 7 -18.23 28.19 10.09
C HIS A 7 -17.33 29.25 10.73
N GLN A 8 -17.86 30.46 10.92
CA GLN A 8 -17.11 31.62 11.44
C GLN A 8 -15.77 31.85 10.73
N GLY A 9 -15.76 31.73 9.40
CA GLY A 9 -14.55 31.90 8.59
C GLY A 9 -13.63 30.67 8.52
N GLN A 10 -13.83 29.65 9.37
CA GLN A 10 -13.00 28.45 9.43
C GLN A 10 -13.62 27.29 8.66
N TRP A 11 -12.78 26.51 7.97
CA TRP A 11 -13.21 25.27 7.31
C TRP A 11 -13.27 24.11 8.29
N GLN A 12 -14.35 23.35 8.24
CA GLN A 12 -14.55 22.11 9.00
C GLN A 12 -14.96 21.01 8.01
N ALA A 13 -14.28 19.87 8.03
CA ALA A 13 -14.58 18.75 7.15
C ALA A 13 -14.61 17.42 7.91
N LEU A 14 -15.44 16.49 7.42
CA LEU A 14 -15.51 15.12 7.90
C LEU A 14 -15.46 14.18 6.69
N LEU A 15 -14.62 13.15 6.76
CA LEU A 15 -14.57 12.05 5.82
C LEU A 15 -14.78 10.74 6.58
N ILE A 16 -15.77 9.96 6.14
CA ILE A 16 -16.08 8.63 6.67
C ILE A 16 -15.79 7.63 5.56
N THR A 17 -14.87 6.72 5.86
CA THR A 17 -14.48 5.59 5.00
C THR A 17 -14.95 4.27 5.62
N GLN A 18 -15.08 3.25 4.80
CA GLN A 18 -15.36 1.90 5.27
C GLN A 18 -14.20 1.40 6.15
N ALA A 19 -14.52 0.66 7.21
CA ALA A 19 -13.52 0.00 8.03
C ALA A 19 -12.87 -1.17 7.26
N LEU A 20 -11.55 -1.31 7.39
CA LEU A 20 -10.77 -2.42 6.82
C LEU A 20 -10.84 -3.65 7.74
N THR A 21 -12.04 -4.17 7.98
CA THR A 21 -12.23 -5.35 8.84
C THR A 21 -11.46 -6.56 8.29
N GLY A 22 -10.67 -7.20 9.16
CA GLY A 22 -9.87 -8.38 8.81
C GLY A 22 -8.54 -8.07 8.11
N PHE A 23 -8.16 -6.79 7.99
CA PHE A 23 -6.83 -6.40 7.52
C PHE A 23 -5.88 -6.21 8.70
N ILE A 24 -4.60 -6.52 8.49
CA ILE A 24 -3.49 -6.14 9.36
C ILE A 24 -2.53 -5.22 8.60
N SER A 25 -1.78 -4.37 9.29
CA SER A 25 -0.79 -3.53 8.62
C SER A 25 0.41 -4.35 8.14
N LEU A 26 1.17 -3.86 7.17
CA LEU A 26 2.43 -4.47 6.72
C LEU A 26 3.48 -4.46 7.85
N GLU A 27 3.38 -3.52 8.78
CA GLU A 27 4.21 -3.53 9.99
C GLU A 27 3.85 -4.75 10.86
N GLN A 28 2.56 -4.94 11.17
CA GLN A 28 2.07 -6.10 11.93
C GLN A 28 2.31 -7.44 11.22
N TRP A 29 2.26 -7.45 9.88
CA TRP A 29 2.56 -8.65 9.08
C TRP A 29 3.91 -9.26 9.45
N TYR A 30 4.94 -8.43 9.62
CA TYR A 30 6.30 -8.84 9.97
C TYR A 30 6.56 -8.99 11.47
N GLU A 31 5.54 -8.81 12.33
CA GLU A 31 5.64 -9.13 13.76
C GLU A 31 5.43 -10.63 14.04
N ALA A 32 4.93 -11.39 13.06
CA ALA A 32 4.69 -12.81 13.15
C ALA A 32 5.36 -13.57 12.00
N GLU A 33 5.67 -14.85 12.22
CA GLU A 33 6.11 -15.74 11.14
C GLU A 33 4.96 -16.00 10.18
N GLN A 34 5.25 -15.88 8.89
CA GLN A 34 4.30 -16.10 7.80
C GLN A 34 4.79 -17.24 6.92
N SER A 35 3.88 -17.94 6.26
CA SER A 35 4.28 -18.95 5.29
C SER A 35 4.96 -18.29 4.08
N ALA A 36 5.88 -19.02 3.43
CA ALA A 36 6.53 -18.52 2.21
C ALA A 36 5.51 -18.25 1.08
N GLU A 37 4.46 -19.06 1.01
CA GLU A 37 3.37 -18.91 0.04
C GLU A 37 2.57 -17.62 0.28
N ASP A 38 2.12 -17.38 1.52
CA ASP A 38 1.37 -16.19 1.87
C ASP A 38 2.22 -14.92 1.69
N SER A 39 3.51 -15.00 2.02
CA SER A 39 4.46 -13.88 1.85
C SER A 39 4.64 -13.55 0.38
N ALA A 40 4.86 -14.55 -0.49
CA ALA A 40 4.95 -14.33 -1.93
C ALA A 40 3.64 -13.78 -2.51
N CYS A 41 2.49 -14.28 -2.05
CA CYS A 41 1.17 -13.79 -2.48
C CYS A 41 0.97 -12.31 -2.09
N MET A 42 1.26 -11.97 -0.83
CA MET A 42 1.19 -10.61 -0.30
C MET A 42 2.11 -9.65 -1.09
N LEU A 43 3.39 -10.02 -1.30
CA LEU A 43 4.37 -9.16 -1.97
C LEU A 43 3.98 -8.89 -3.42
N ASN A 44 3.47 -9.90 -4.13
CA ASN A 44 2.95 -9.73 -5.49
C ASN A 44 1.74 -8.79 -5.53
N ALA A 45 0.80 -8.93 -4.60
CA ALA A 45 -0.36 -8.05 -4.51
C ALA A 45 0.06 -6.61 -4.17
N LEU A 46 1.04 -6.44 -3.28
CA LEU A 46 1.58 -5.13 -2.91
C LEU A 46 2.27 -4.45 -4.10
N ALA A 47 3.10 -5.20 -4.83
CA ALA A 47 3.70 -4.73 -6.09
C ALA A 47 2.61 -4.26 -7.08
N GLY A 48 1.55 -5.06 -7.24
CA GLY A 48 0.40 -4.74 -8.09
C GLY A 48 -0.31 -3.44 -7.69
N ALA A 49 -0.61 -3.28 -6.41
CA ALA A 49 -1.28 -2.09 -5.89
C ALA A 49 -0.45 -0.81 -6.11
N LEU A 50 0.84 -0.87 -5.76
CA LEU A 50 1.77 0.25 -5.93
C LEU A 50 1.99 0.59 -7.41
N ALA A 51 2.21 -0.42 -8.26
CA ALA A 51 2.40 -0.21 -9.70
C ALA A 51 1.17 0.44 -10.34
N ARG A 52 -0.04 -0.04 -10.00
CA ARG A 52 -1.31 0.54 -10.48
C ARG A 52 -1.44 2.02 -10.09
N MET A 53 -1.16 2.36 -8.83
CA MET A 53 -1.21 3.74 -8.35
C MET A 53 -0.19 4.63 -9.08
N HIS A 54 1.07 4.19 -9.13
CA HIS A 54 2.16 4.97 -9.74
C HIS A 54 1.98 5.14 -11.25
N ARG A 55 1.48 4.13 -11.98
CA ARG A 55 1.12 4.26 -13.42
C ARG A 55 0.02 5.29 -13.65
N GLY A 56 -0.92 5.41 -12.71
CA GLY A 56 -1.89 6.51 -12.67
C GLY A 56 -1.27 7.90 -12.40
N ARG A 57 0.06 7.95 -12.19
CA ARG A 57 0.85 9.10 -11.73
C ARG A 57 0.45 9.58 -10.35
N TRP A 58 -0.19 8.74 -9.55
CA TRP A 58 -0.52 9.06 -8.17
C TRP A 58 0.65 8.71 -7.27
N GLN A 59 1.07 9.69 -6.48
CA GLN A 59 1.99 9.51 -5.37
C GLN A 59 1.18 9.49 -4.08
N HIS A 60 1.40 8.53 -3.20
CA HIS A 60 0.84 8.47 -1.85
C HIS A 60 1.40 9.57 -0.95
N GLY A 61 2.72 9.80 -0.96
CA GLY A 61 3.38 10.88 -0.20
C GLY A 61 3.59 10.63 1.29
N CYS A 62 3.13 9.49 1.81
CA CYS A 62 3.33 9.03 3.18
C CYS A 62 3.38 7.49 3.20
N CYS A 63 4.07 6.88 2.24
CA CYS A 63 4.00 5.43 1.99
C CYS A 63 4.81 4.63 3.02
N TYR A 64 4.28 4.48 4.23
CA TYR A 64 4.90 3.72 5.32
C TYR A 64 4.22 2.37 5.51
N ALA A 65 4.92 1.37 6.07
CA ALA A 65 4.37 0.03 6.26
C ALA A 65 3.07 0.04 7.10
N LYS A 66 2.98 0.88 8.13
CA LYS A 66 1.76 1.06 8.94
C LYS A 66 0.54 1.60 8.17
N HIS A 67 0.72 2.15 6.96
CA HIS A 67 -0.35 2.64 6.09
C HIS A 67 -0.70 1.66 4.97
N VAL A 68 0.05 0.56 4.84
CA VAL A 68 -0.23 -0.53 3.91
C VAL A 68 -0.94 -1.62 4.70
N PHE A 69 -2.16 -1.96 4.30
CA PHE A 69 -2.99 -2.97 4.96
C PHE A 69 -3.18 -4.17 4.05
N ILE A 70 -3.09 -5.36 4.64
CA ILE A 70 -3.07 -6.67 3.98
C ILE A 70 -4.19 -7.52 4.55
N LYS A 71 -4.89 -8.24 3.67
CA LYS A 71 -5.80 -9.32 4.05
C LYS A 71 -5.55 -10.51 3.14
N ILE A 72 -5.21 -11.66 3.72
CA ILE A 72 -5.09 -12.93 3.01
C ILE A 72 -6.45 -13.62 3.00
N ASN A 73 -6.84 -14.13 1.84
CA ASN A 73 -8.01 -14.97 1.68
C ASN A 73 -7.55 -16.37 1.25
N ASN A 74 -7.67 -17.31 2.18
CA ASN A 74 -7.37 -18.73 1.96
C ASN A 74 -8.70 -19.47 1.90
N ASN A 75 -9.18 -19.73 0.68
CA ASN A 75 -10.38 -20.51 0.44
C ASN A 75 -9.99 -21.94 0.05
N GLU A 76 -10.60 -22.95 0.67
CA GLU A 76 -10.37 -24.34 0.31
C GLU A 76 -10.60 -24.57 -1.19
N GLY A 77 -9.59 -25.09 -1.88
CA GLY A 77 -9.64 -25.40 -3.32
C GLY A 77 -9.30 -24.24 -4.27
N SER A 78 -8.84 -23.08 -3.76
CA SER A 78 -8.32 -21.99 -4.59
C SER A 78 -6.92 -21.56 -4.12
N SER A 79 -6.12 -21.03 -5.05
CA SER A 79 -4.85 -20.39 -4.69
C SER A 79 -5.08 -19.24 -3.71
N ALA A 80 -4.20 -19.11 -2.72
CA ALA A 80 -4.21 -17.99 -1.79
C ALA A 80 -4.24 -16.66 -2.55
N SER A 81 -5.04 -15.70 -2.08
CA SER A 81 -5.12 -14.37 -2.65
C SER A 81 -4.94 -13.30 -1.58
N ALA A 82 -4.27 -12.21 -1.94
CA ALA A 82 -4.02 -11.10 -1.03
C ALA A 82 -4.72 -9.82 -1.52
N GLU A 83 -5.43 -9.16 -0.62
CA GLU A 83 -5.98 -7.83 -0.82
C GLU A 83 -5.08 -6.78 -0.18
N ILE A 84 -4.80 -5.69 -0.91
CA ILE A 84 -3.97 -4.58 -0.43
C ILE A 84 -4.79 -3.30 -0.41
N ALA A 85 -4.82 -2.64 0.74
CA ALA A 85 -5.41 -1.33 0.94
C ALA A 85 -4.35 -0.33 1.41
N LEU A 86 -4.28 0.83 0.74
CA LEU A 86 -3.41 1.94 1.12
C LEU A 86 -4.26 2.99 1.85
N LEU A 87 -3.92 3.29 3.10
CA LEU A 87 -4.56 4.32 3.92
C LEU A 87 -3.69 5.58 4.01
N ASP A 88 -4.19 6.61 4.68
CA ASP A 88 -3.51 7.91 4.82
C ASP A 88 -3.18 8.57 3.47
N LEU A 89 -4.24 8.83 2.70
CA LEU A 89 -4.14 9.50 1.41
C LEU A 89 -4.16 11.03 1.53
N GLU A 90 -4.00 11.60 2.72
CA GLU A 90 -4.07 13.05 2.95
C GLU A 90 -2.99 13.82 2.16
N LYS A 91 -1.81 13.21 1.98
CA LYS A 91 -0.68 13.76 1.22
C LYS A 91 -0.63 13.28 -0.23
N SER A 92 -1.61 12.48 -0.63
CA SER A 92 -1.66 11.87 -1.95
C SER A 92 -1.88 12.93 -3.01
N ARG A 93 -1.10 12.86 -4.09
CA ARG A 93 -1.13 13.85 -5.16
C ARG A 93 -0.71 13.26 -6.49
N ARG A 94 -1.27 13.79 -7.55
CA ARG A 94 -0.87 13.44 -8.91
C ARG A 94 0.45 14.13 -9.27
N ARG A 95 1.32 13.41 -9.96
CA ARG A 95 2.60 13.89 -10.51
C ARG A 95 2.55 14.00 -12.02
N LEU A 96 3.50 14.72 -12.60
CA LEU A 96 3.64 14.84 -14.05
C LEU A 96 4.10 13.52 -14.68
N ARG A 97 5.06 12.86 -14.02
CA ARG A 97 5.70 11.62 -14.48
C ARG A 97 5.50 10.50 -13.47
N THR A 98 5.32 9.29 -13.99
CA THR A 98 5.26 8.05 -13.20
C THR A 98 6.48 7.87 -12.31
N ALA A 99 7.67 8.17 -12.82
CA ALA A 99 8.93 8.06 -12.07
C ALA A 99 8.99 9.01 -10.85
N ASP A 100 8.37 10.19 -10.93
CA ASP A 100 8.32 11.11 -9.79
C ASP A 100 7.30 10.67 -8.73
N ALA A 101 6.21 10.01 -9.16
CA ALA A 101 5.26 9.41 -8.24
C ALA A 101 5.91 8.24 -7.47
N SER A 102 6.55 7.30 -8.17
CA SER A 102 7.12 6.11 -7.54
C SER A 102 8.35 6.39 -6.67
N ARG A 103 9.26 7.26 -7.14
CA ARG A 103 10.58 7.43 -6.51
C ARG A 103 10.48 7.87 -5.05
N HIS A 104 9.52 8.73 -4.73
CA HIS A 104 9.33 9.19 -3.35
C HIS A 104 8.74 8.08 -2.47
N ASP A 105 7.66 7.44 -2.93
CA ASP A 105 6.93 6.44 -2.16
C ASP A 105 7.78 5.18 -1.93
N MET A 106 8.46 4.65 -2.95
CA MET A 106 9.33 3.49 -2.80
C MET A 106 10.50 3.75 -1.84
N ARG A 107 11.05 4.97 -1.85
CA ARG A 107 12.11 5.35 -0.91
C ARG A 107 11.58 5.45 0.52
N GLN A 108 10.40 6.02 0.71
CA GLN A 108 9.75 6.08 2.02
C GLN A 108 9.45 4.68 2.55
N LEU A 109 8.88 3.82 1.71
CA LEU A 109 8.56 2.44 2.09
C LEU A 109 9.81 1.69 2.52
N LYS A 110 10.90 1.73 1.74
CA LYS A 110 12.18 1.09 2.11
C LYS A 110 12.73 1.61 3.43
N ARG A 111 12.65 2.91 3.67
CA ARG A 111 13.14 3.51 4.92
C ARG A 111 12.30 3.11 6.13
N HIS A 112 11.03 2.78 5.92
CA HIS A 112 10.03 2.55 6.97
C HIS A 112 9.33 1.20 6.84
N CYS A 113 9.99 0.19 6.28
CA CYS A 113 9.47 -1.18 6.17
C CYS A 113 9.75 -2.03 7.41
N GLY A 114 10.39 -1.46 8.43
CA GLY A 114 10.58 -2.09 9.73
C GLY A 114 11.36 -3.40 9.64
N ALA A 115 10.75 -4.48 10.13
CA ALA A 115 11.34 -5.82 10.20
C ALA A 115 11.34 -6.58 8.86
N MET A 116 10.86 -5.99 7.77
CA MET A 116 10.87 -6.61 6.44
C MET A 116 12.30 -7.07 6.04
N PRO A 117 12.51 -8.36 5.77
CA PRO A 117 13.79 -8.88 5.31
C PRO A 117 14.22 -8.29 3.95
N GLU A 118 15.54 -8.22 3.72
CA GLU A 118 16.07 -7.74 2.44
C GLU A 118 15.65 -8.62 1.24
N VAL A 119 15.45 -9.92 1.45
CA VAL A 119 14.96 -10.84 0.42
C VAL A 119 13.54 -10.49 -0.03
N ASP A 120 12.66 -10.14 0.90
CA ASP A 120 11.28 -9.76 0.60
C ASP A 120 11.23 -8.39 -0.07
N TRP A 121 12.11 -7.46 0.35
CA TRP A 121 12.28 -6.19 -0.34
C TRP A 121 12.74 -6.39 -1.79
N ALA A 122 13.72 -7.25 -2.02
CA ALA A 122 14.21 -7.57 -3.36
C ALA A 122 13.12 -8.19 -4.22
N PHE A 123 12.34 -9.13 -3.66
CA PHE A 123 11.19 -9.74 -4.32
C PHE A 123 10.14 -8.70 -4.72
N LEU A 124 9.75 -7.82 -3.78
CA LEU A 124 8.81 -6.73 -4.02
C LEU A 124 9.28 -5.85 -5.17
N MET A 125 10.55 -5.48 -5.17
CA MET A 125 11.14 -4.61 -6.18
C MET A 125 11.16 -5.26 -7.57
N ASP A 126 11.46 -6.57 -7.66
CA ASP A 126 11.46 -7.31 -8.93
C ASP A 126 10.03 -7.43 -9.50
N ALA A 127 9.08 -7.88 -8.67
CA ALA A 127 7.68 -7.96 -9.03
C ALA A 127 7.14 -6.59 -9.48
N TYR A 128 7.45 -5.53 -8.72
CA TYR A 128 7.07 -4.15 -9.05
C TYR A 128 7.71 -3.69 -10.37
N ALA A 129 9.00 -3.92 -10.57
CA ALA A 129 9.71 -3.50 -11.78
C ALA A 129 9.11 -4.15 -13.04
N SER A 130 8.77 -5.44 -12.99
CA SER A 130 8.14 -6.16 -14.10
C SER A 130 6.81 -5.53 -14.53
N LEU A 131 6.01 -5.03 -13.56
CA LEU A 131 4.71 -4.40 -13.80
C LEU A 131 4.83 -2.96 -14.33
N MET A 132 5.94 -2.30 -14.05
CA MET A 132 6.22 -0.93 -14.50
C MET A 132 6.79 -0.86 -15.93
N GLN A 133 7.25 -1.99 -16.47
CA GLN A 133 7.72 -2.12 -17.86
C GLN A 133 6.58 -2.39 -18.87
N ARG A 134 5.42 -2.84 -18.39
CA ARG A 134 4.20 -3.06 -19.19
C ARG A 134 3.44 -1.76 -19.46
#